data_AF-A0A523HCJ7-F1
#
_entry.id   AF-A0A523HCJ7-F1
#
_cell.length_a   1.000
_cell.length_b   1.000
_cell.length_c   1.000
_cell.angle_alpha   90.00
_cell.angle_beta   90.00
_cell.angle_gamma   90.00
#
_symmetry.space_group_name_H-M   'P 1'
#
loop_
_entity.id
_entity.type
_entity.pdbx_description
1 polymer ?
#
loop_
_entity_poly.entity_id
_entity_poly.type
_entity_poly.pdbx_seq_one_letter_code
_entity_poly.pdbx_strand_id
1 'polypeptide(L)' 'MRRTMMKVCLFLIALASPCAVHTAGLGKLTLNSYLGQPFKAEIDLVAVKKGEIPSLVASLASRDTFRQANV' A
#
# COMPACT_ATOMS: atom_id res chain seq x y z
N MET A 1 31.14 27.42 8.96
CA MET A 1 29.83 27.54 9.65
C MET A 1 28.63 27.76 8.72
N ARG A 2 28.60 28.79 7.85
CA ARG A 2 27.42 29.09 6.99
C ARG A 2 27.01 27.96 6.02
N ARG A 3 27.98 27.26 5.41
CA ARG A 3 27.72 26.13 4.48
C ARG A 3 27.17 24.89 5.20
N THR A 4 27.58 24.64 6.45
CA THR A 4 27.11 23.52 7.26
C THR A 4 25.67 23.76 7.71
N MET A 5 25.37 24.99 8.12
CA MET A 5 24.02 25.42 8.50
C MET A 5 23.03 25.33 7.32
N MET A 6 23.46 25.70 6.11
CA MET A 6 22.63 25.56 4.90
C MET A 6 22.29 24.10 4.58
N LYS A 7 23.25 23.18 4.75
CA LYS A 7 23.03 21.73 4.55
C LYS A 7 22.08 21.16 5.62
N VAL A 8 22.21 21.62 6.87
CA VAL A 8 21.31 21.22 7.96
C VAL A 8 19.88 21.70 7.72
N CYS A 9 19.69 22.94 7.28
CA CYS A 9 18.36 23.44 6.90
C CYS A 9 17.76 22.66 5.72
N LEU A 10 18.56 22.32 4.70
CA LEU A 10 18.08 21.52 3.56
C LEU A 10 17.69 20.10 4.00
N PHE A 11 18.46 19.49 4.90
CA PHE A 11 18.17 18.16 5.44
C PHE A 11 16.89 18.16 6.30
N LEU A 12 16.69 19.22 7.11
CA LEU A 12 15.46 19.39 7.90
C LEU A 12 14.22 19.58 7.01
N ILE A 13 14.34 20.33 5.91
CA ILE A 13 13.23 20.49 4.94
C ILE A 13 12.91 19.18 4.24
N ALA A 14 13.93 18.39 3.87
CA ALA A 14 13.73 17.07 3.26
C ALA A 14 13.11 16.06 4.23
N LEU A 15 13.42 16.15 5.53
CA LEU A 15 12.79 15.29 6.55
C LEU A 15 11.35 15.73 6.88
N ALA A 16 11.04 17.02 6.69
CA ALA A 16 9.72 17.59 6.93
C ALA A 16 8.74 17.40 5.76
N SER A 17 9.19 16.89 4.60
CA SER A 17 8.27 16.61 3.50
C SER A 17 7.38 15.42 3.87
N PRO A 18 6.05 15.58 3.99
CA PRO A 18 5.16 14.46 4.22
C PRO A 18 5.23 13.56 2.99
N CYS A 19 5.85 12.40 3.15
CA CYS A 19 5.75 11.32 2.17
C CYS A 19 4.25 11.05 2.00
N ALA A 20 3.69 11.35 0.83
CA ALA A 20 2.31 11.07 0.51
C ALA A 20 2.16 9.54 0.44
N VAL A 21 1.93 8.92 1.59
CA VAL A 21 1.64 7.49 1.65
C VAL A 21 0.21 7.33 1.12
N HIS A 22 0.10 6.97 -0.15
CA HIS A 22 -1.16 6.60 -0.75
C HIS A 22 -1.56 5.22 -0.22
N THR A 23 -2.22 5.19 0.93
CA THR A 23 -2.93 3.99 1.35
C THR A 23 -4.28 3.99 0.62
N ALA A 24 -4.54 2.96 -0.17
CA ALA A 24 -5.92 2.63 -0.51
C ALA A 24 -6.60 2.30 0.83
N GLY A 25 -7.72 2.95 1.16
CA GLY A 25 -8.45 2.77 2.42
C GLY A 25 -9.13 1.41 2.53
N LEU A 26 -8.34 0.33 2.44
CA LEU A 26 -8.75 -1.05 2.51
C LEU A 26 -8.97 -1.42 3.99
N GLY A 27 -10.12 -2.04 4.24
CA GLY A 27 -10.53 -2.55 5.54
C GLY A 27 -10.16 -4.01 5.72
N LYS A 28 -11.06 -4.76 6.35
CA LYS A 28 -10.84 -6.16 6.72
C LYS A 28 -10.83 -7.05 5.48
N LEU A 29 -9.84 -7.95 5.40
CA LEU A 29 -9.84 -9.09 4.50
C LEU A 29 -10.58 -10.25 5.16
N THR A 30 -11.63 -10.75 4.51
CA THR A 30 -12.37 -11.94 4.93
C THR A 30 -12.17 -13.04 3.89
N LEU A 31 -11.87 -14.25 4.38
CA LEU A 31 -11.64 -15.42 3.54
C LEU A 31 -12.83 -16.36 3.63
N ASN A 32 -13.40 -16.70 2.48
CA ASN A 32 -14.67 -17.44 2.36
C ASN A 32 -14.48 -18.76 1.61
N SER A 33 -13.27 -19.33 1.64
CA SER A 33 -12.91 -20.57 0.96
C SER A 33 -12.14 -21.51 1.89
N TYR A 34 -12.40 -22.81 1.80
CA TYR A 34 -11.65 -23.84 2.52
C TYR A 34 -10.52 -24.44 1.65
N LEU A 35 -9.65 -25.25 2.27
CA LEU A 35 -8.60 -25.95 1.55
C LEU A 35 -9.20 -26.87 0.49
N GLY A 36 -8.67 -26.78 -0.74
CA GLY A 36 -9.16 -27.56 -1.89
C GLY A 36 -10.34 -26.93 -2.63
N GLN A 37 -10.85 -25.79 -2.19
CA GLN A 37 -11.87 -25.01 -2.91
C GLN A 37 -11.22 -23.86 -3.69
N PRO A 38 -11.89 -23.33 -4.74
CA PRO A 38 -11.45 -22.11 -5.40
C PRO A 38 -11.31 -20.96 -4.40
N PHE A 39 -10.21 -20.21 -4.49
CA PHE A 39 -9.92 -19.10 -3.59
C PHE A 39 -10.99 -18.02 -3.69
N LYS A 40 -11.63 -17.71 -2.56
CA LYS A 40 -12.63 -16.64 -2.47
C LYS A 40 -12.33 -15.77 -1.25
N ALA A 41 -12.06 -14.50 -1.50
CA ALA A 41 -11.82 -13.52 -0.45
C ALA A 41 -12.49 -12.18 -0.79
N GLU A 42 -12.91 -11.47 0.24
CA GLU A 42 -13.61 -10.19 0.15
C GLU A 42 -12.85 -9.17 1.00
N ILE A 43 -12.77 -7.92 0.52
CA ILE A 43 -12.09 -6.81 1.21
C ILE A 43 -13.07 -5.66 1.34
N ASP A 44 -13.28 -5.21 2.56
CA ASP A 44 -14.12 -4.02 2.82
C ASP A 44 -13.41 -2.75 2.35
N LEU A 45 -14.12 -1.85 1.69
CA LEU A 45 -13.60 -0.54 1.29
C LEU A 45 -14.08 0.52 2.28
N VAL A 46 -13.20 1.02 3.14
CA VAL A 46 -13.57 1.88 4.29
C VAL A 46 -13.35 3.36 3.99
N ALA A 47 -12.29 3.70 3.24
CA ALA A 47 -11.92 5.09 2.98
C ALA A 47 -11.45 5.31 1.52
N VAL A 48 -12.31 4.94 0.57
CA VAL A 48 -12.08 5.16 -0.86
C VAL A 48 -12.76 6.46 -1.30
N LYS A 49 -12.04 7.33 -2.03
CA LYS A 49 -12.58 8.61 -2.52
C LYS A 49 -13.51 8.38 -3.72
N LYS A 50 -14.46 9.30 -3.89
CA LYS A 50 -15.37 9.32 -5.04
C LYS A 50 -14.54 9.49 -6.33
N GLY A 51 -14.46 8.41 -7.13
CA GLY A 51 -13.69 8.38 -8.39
C GLY A 51 -12.51 7.39 -8.40
N GLU A 52 -12.09 6.85 -7.26
CA GLU A 52 -11.00 5.86 -7.19
C GLU A 52 -11.48 4.43 -7.50
N ILE A 53 -12.78 4.15 -7.32
CA ILE A 53 -13.40 2.84 -7.59
C ILE A 53 -13.06 2.26 -8.98
N PRO A 54 -13.23 3.00 -10.10
CA PRO A 54 -12.90 2.46 -11.42
C PRO A 54 -11.41 2.16 -11.63
N SER A 55 -10.52 2.73 -10.81
CA SER A 55 -9.07 2.49 -10.88
C SER A 55 -8.61 1.31 -10.01
N LEU A 56 -9.46 0.81 -9.10
CA LEU A 56 -9.12 -0.29 -8.22
C LEU A 56 -9.15 -1.62 -9.00
N VAL A 57 -8.06 -2.38 -8.89
CA VAL A 57 -7.93 -3.72 -9.47
C VAL A 57 -7.65 -4.70 -8.35
N ALA A 58 -8.52 -5.71 -8.20
CA ALA A 58 -8.28 -6.84 -7.31
C ALA A 58 -7.67 -7.99 -8.10
N SER A 59 -6.45 -8.40 -7.76
CA SER A 59 -5.77 -9.53 -8.39
C SER A 59 -4.90 -10.28 -7.38
N LEU A 60 -4.70 -11.56 -7.63
CA LEU A 60 -3.66 -12.36 -6.97
C LEU A 60 -2.30 -12.00 -7.55
N ALA A 61 -1.27 -12.07 -6.72
CA ALA A 61 0.12 -11.94 -7.15
C ALA A 61 0.51 -13.12 -8.06
N SER A 62 1.56 -12.94 -8.86
CA SER A 62 2.10 -14.03 -9.68
C SER A 62 2.77 -15.08 -8.79
N ARG A 63 2.93 -16.29 -9.34
CA ARG A 63 3.62 -17.39 -8.63
C ARG A 63 5.05 -17.00 -8.23
N ASP A 64 5.75 -16.24 -9.07
CA ASP A 64 7.11 -15.81 -8.78
C ASP A 64 7.19 -14.84 -7.59
N THR A 65 6.18 -14.00 -7.40
CA THR A 65 6.08 -13.13 -6.23
C THR A 65 5.94 -13.93 -4.93
N PHE A 66 5.11 -14.98 -4.93
CA PHE A 66 4.99 -15.88 -3.77
C PHE A 66 6.32 -16.59 -3.47
N ARG A 67 7.00 -17.09 -4.51
CA ARG A 67 8.35 -17.69 -4.37
C ARG A 67 9.37 -16.70 -3.78
N GLN A 68 9.36 -15.45 -4.22
CA GLN A 68 10.23 -14.40 -3.68
C GLN A 68 9.91 -14.06 -2.22
N ALA A 69 8.62 -14.05 -1.87
CA ALA A 69 8.15 -13.85 -0.51
C ALA A 69 8.37 -15.07 0.41
N ASN A 70 8.84 -16.20 -0.16
CA ASN A 70 9.05 -17.47 0.53
C ASN A 70 7.80 -17.99 1.25
N VAL A 71 6.64 -17.87 0.58
CA VAL A 71 5.33 -18.38 1.02
C VAL A 71 4.61 -19.10 -0.10
#